data_AF-A0A535IAS9-F1
#
_entry.id   AF-A0A535IAS9-F1
#
_cell.length_a   1.000
_cell.length_b   1.000
_cell.length_c   1.000
_cell.angle_alpha   90.00
_cell.angle_beta   90.00
_cell.angle_gamma   90.00
#
_symmetry.space_group_name_H-M   'P 1'
#
loop_
_entity.id
_entity.type
_entity.pdbx_description
1 polymer ?
#
loop_
_entity_poly.entity_id
_entity_poly.type
_entity_poly.pdbx_seq_one_letter_code
_entity_poly.pdbx_strand_id
1 'polypeptide(L)' 'MTNLPPKTVLCMSSYEKGQEFIRECKRQGWQVILLTVTTLEHAKWPRESIDEVYYMPDLSKVEDVILGVSFL' A
#
# COMPACT_ATOMS: atom_id res chain seq x y z
N MET A 1 23.37 15.84 9.14
CA MET A 1 22.20 14.94 9.09
C MET A 1 22.06 14.52 7.64
N THR A 2 22.42 13.28 7.30
CA THR A 2 22.32 12.78 5.91
C THR A 2 20.84 12.68 5.54
N ASN A 3 20.43 13.52 4.59
CA ASN A 3 19.08 13.58 4.05
C ASN A 3 18.85 12.37 3.14
N LEU A 4 18.71 11.18 3.71
CA LEU A 4 18.35 9.98 2.98
C LEU A 4 16.89 10.07 2.57
N PRO A 5 16.53 9.65 1.33
CA PRO A 5 15.13 9.61 0.93
C PRO A 5 14.32 8.75 1.91
N PRO A 6 13.02 9.06 2.13
CA PRO A 6 12.16 8.26 2.99
C PRO A 6 12.18 6.80 2.55
N LYS A 7 12.17 5.88 3.51
CA LYS A 7 11.98 4.46 3.20
C LYS A 7 10.54 4.24 2.74
N THR A 8 10.35 3.36 1.76
CA THR A 8 9.02 3.00 1.23
C THR A 8 8.61 1.62 1.69
N VAL A 9 7.34 1.46 2.06
CA VAL A 9 6.72 0.15 2.34
C VAL A 9 5.52 -0.06 1.43
N LEU A 10 5.51 -1.21 0.74
CA LEU A 10 4.37 -1.68 -0.04
C LEU A 10 3.53 -2.63 0.82
N CYS A 11 2.37 -2.17 1.24
CA CYS A 11 1.35 -2.99 1.90
C CYS A 11 0.48 -3.64 0.84
N MET A 12 0.47 -4.97 0.75
CA MET A 12 -0.38 -5.70 -0.20
C MET A 12 -1.42 -6.54 0.56
N SER A 13 -2.71 -6.36 0.25
CA SER A 13 -3.77 -7.11 0.91
C SER A 13 -5.01 -7.33 0.06
N SER A 14 -5.55 -8.55 0.07
CA SER A 14 -6.83 -8.93 -0.51
C SER A 14 -8.00 -8.92 0.50
N TYR A 15 -7.74 -8.46 1.74
CA TYR A 15 -8.74 -8.30 2.81
C TYR A 15 -8.49 -7.00 3.58
N GLU A 16 -9.51 -6.43 4.20
CA GLU A 16 -9.34 -5.26 5.06
C GLU A 16 -8.64 -5.65 6.39
N LYS A 17 -7.35 -5.34 6.52
CA LYS A 17 -6.53 -5.62 7.71
C LYS A 17 -5.22 -4.82 7.73
N GLY A 18 -4.58 -4.73 8.89
CA GLY A 18 -3.24 -4.12 9.02
C GLY A 18 -3.27 -2.61 9.22
N GLN A 19 -4.39 -2.06 9.68
CA GLN A 19 -4.58 -0.62 9.90
C GLN A 19 -3.54 -0.06 10.90
N GLU A 20 -3.30 -0.74 12.03
CA GLU A 20 -2.28 -0.33 13.00
C GLU A 20 -0.85 -0.38 12.43
N PHE A 21 -0.55 -1.37 11.59
CA PHE A 21 0.74 -1.47 10.90
C PHE A 21 0.95 -0.27 9.95
N ILE A 22 -0.07 0.06 9.15
CA ILE A 22 -0.04 1.20 8.22
C ILE A 22 0.20 2.52 9.00
N ARG A 23 -0.55 2.75 10.08
CA ARG A 23 -0.37 3.95 10.93
C ARG A 23 1.02 4.00 11.53
N GLU A 24 1.57 2.86 11.95
CA GLU A 24 2.90 2.80 12.53
C GLU A 24 4.00 3.11 11.51
N CYS A 25 3.91 2.54 10.30
CA CYS A 25 4.84 2.87 9.22
C CYS A 25 4.85 4.37 8.94
N LYS A 26 3.66 4.99 8.88
CA LYS A 26 3.55 6.44 8.68
C LYS A 26 4.18 7.23 9.84
N ARG A 27 3.93 6.83 11.09
CA ARG A 27 4.51 7.46 12.29
C ARG A 27 6.04 7.38 12.31
N GLN A 28 6.62 6.31 11.77
CA GLN A 28 8.07 6.17 11.61
C GLN A 28 8.65 6.95 10.42
N GLY A 29 7.82 7.68 9.67
CA GLY A 29 8.25 8.52 8.56
C GLY A 29 8.46 7.76 7.25
N TRP A 30 7.84 6.59 7.08
CA TRP A 30 7.89 5.85 5.82
C TRP A 30 6.88 6.40 4.82
N GLN A 31 7.19 6.31 3.53
CA GLN A 31 6.21 6.42 2.46
C GLN A 31 5.42 5.11 2.41
N VAL A 32 4.10 5.20 2.53
CA VAL A 32 3.22 4.03 2.60
C VAL A 32 2.40 3.90 1.32
N ILE A 33 2.60 2.81 0.60
CA ILE A 33 1.82 2.46 -0.59
C ILE A 33 0.92 1.27 -0.25
N LEU A 34 -0.36 1.35 -0.59
CA LEU A 34 -1.32 0.25 -0.47
C LEU A 34 -1.68 -0.30 -1.84
N LEU A 35 -1.42 -1.59 -2.06
CA LEU A 35 -1.94 -2.35 -3.20
C LEU A 35 -3.05 -3.30 -2.71
N THR A 36 -4.27 -3.08 -3.17
CA THR A 36 -5.42 -3.90 -2.75
C THR A 36 -6.34 -4.27 -3.91
N VAL A 37 -7.38 -5.05 -3.64
CA VAL A 37 -8.35 -5.44 -4.67
C VAL A 37 -9.42 -4.36 -4.84
N THR A 38 -9.95 -4.19 -6.06
CA THR A 38 -10.96 -3.16 -6.37
C THR A 38 -12.21 -3.26 -5.49
N THR A 39 -12.59 -4.46 -5.06
CA THR A 39 -13.73 -4.67 -4.14
C THR A 39 -13.54 -4.05 -2.75
N LEU A 40 -12.30 -3.66 -2.39
CA LEU A 40 -11.95 -3.00 -1.13
C LEU A 40 -11.71 -1.50 -1.29
N GLU A 41 -12.11 -0.89 -2.40
CA GLU A 41 -11.97 0.55 -2.64
C GLU A 41 -12.64 1.40 -1.55
N HIS A 42 -13.75 0.95 -0.99
CA HIS A 42 -14.49 1.68 0.06
C HIS A 42 -14.31 1.08 1.46
N ALA A 43 -13.37 0.16 1.64
CA ALA A 43 -13.05 -0.41 2.94
C ALA A 43 -12.43 0.66 3.88
N LYS A 44 -12.47 0.42 5.20
CA LYS A 44 -12.08 1.40 6.23
C LYS A 44 -10.56 1.47 6.44
N TRP A 45 -9.83 1.67 5.35
CA TRP A 45 -8.40 1.92 5.36
C TRP A 45 -8.07 3.25 6.07
N PRO A 46 -6.97 3.34 6.83
CA PRO A 46 -6.51 4.59 7.44
C PRO A 46 -5.89 5.51 6.37
N ARG A 47 -6.73 6.16 5.56
CA ARG A 47 -6.32 7.00 4.41
C ARG A 47 -5.37 8.13 4.79
N GLU A 48 -5.48 8.62 6.02
CA GLU A 48 -4.58 9.61 6.59
C GLU A 48 -3.12 9.13 6.72
N SER A 49 -2.91 7.81 6.71
CA SER A 49 -1.61 7.16 6.87
C SER A 49 -1.12 6.45 5.60
N ILE A 50 -1.77 6.66 4.46
CA ILE A 50 -1.41 6.07 3.18
C ILE A 50 -1.09 7.20 2.20
N ASP A 51 0.08 7.13 1.58
CA ASP A 51 0.52 8.12 0.59
C ASP A 51 -0.06 7.82 -0.79
N GLU A 52 -0.12 6.55 -1.18
CA GLU A 52 -0.64 6.12 -2.48
C GLU A 52 -1.45 4.82 -2.35
N VAL A 53 -2.54 4.71 -3.13
CA VAL A 53 -3.38 3.51 -3.19
C VAL A 53 -3.55 3.06 -4.63
N TYR A 54 -3.25 1.79 -4.88
CA TYR A 54 -3.41 1.12 -6.15
C TYR A 54 -4.40 -0.04 -6.00
N TYR A 55 -5.19 -0.26 -7.06
CA TYR A 55 -6.22 -1.29 -7.08
C TYR A 55 -5.97 -2.26 -8.23
N MET A 56 -6.06 -3.55 -7.94
CA MET A 56 -6.04 -4.62 -8.94
C MET A 56 -7.34 -5.42 -8.87
N PRO A 57 -7.85 -5.97 -9.98
CA PRO A 57 -9.03 -6.84 -9.93
C PRO A 57 -8.79 -8.10 -9.11
N ASP A 58 -7.58 -8.66 -9.19
CA ASP A 58 -7.21 -9.93 -8.56
C ASP A 58 -5.70 -9.96 -8.28
N LEU A 59 -5.33 -10.08 -7.00
CA LEU A 59 -3.92 -10.15 -6.58
C LEU A 59 -3.30 -11.55 -6.71
N SER A 60 -4.10 -12.58 -6.99
CA SER A 60 -3.59 -13.93 -7.24
C SER A 60 -3.01 -14.10 -8.65
N LYS A 61 -3.37 -13.20 -9.57
CA LYS A 61 -2.81 -13.14 -10.92
C LYS A 61 -1.48 -12.40 -10.93
N VAL A 62 -0.42 -13.12 -10.56
CA VAL A 62 0.93 -12.56 -10.36
C VAL A 62 1.44 -11.79 -11.57
N GLU A 63 1.22 -12.28 -12.79
CA GLU A 63 1.66 -11.59 -14.02
C GLU A 63 0.98 -10.24 -14.18
N ASP A 64 -0.35 -10.18 -14.02
CA ASP A 64 -1.12 -8.93 -14.08
C ASP A 64 -0.65 -7.95 -13.00
N VAL A 65 -0.38 -8.43 -11.79
CA VAL A 65 0.15 -7.61 -10.69
C VAL A 65 1.51 -7.03 -11.05
N ILE A 66 2.45 -7.85 -11.52
CA ILE A 66 3.78 -7.39 -11.92
C ILE A 66 3.67 -6.32 -13.01
N LEU A 67 2.90 -6.57 -14.07
CA LEU A 67 2.74 -5.62 -15.17
C LEU A 67 2.02 -4.33 -14.74
N GLY A 68 1.09 -4.42 -13.78
CA GLY A 68 0.31 -3.28 -13.30
C GLY A 68 1.11 -2.35 -12.39
N VAL A 69 2.08 -2.86 -11.63
CA VAL A 69 2.82 -2.08 -10.63
C VAL A 69 4.34 -2.08 -10.79
N SER A 70 4.88 -2.53 -11.93
CA SER A 70 6.34 -2.60 -12.16
C SER A 70 7.05 -1.23 -12.17
N PHE A 71 6.30 -0.13 -12.19
CA PHE A 71 6.85 1.22 -12.16
C PHE A 71 7.09 1.74 -10.73
N LEU A 72 6.59 1.02 -9.71
CA LEU A 72 6.77 1.36 -8.29
C LEU A 72 8.23 1.20 -7.84
#